data_AF-A0A2V8UX51-F1
#
_entry.id   AF-A0A2V8UX51-F1
#
_cell.length_a   1.000
_cell.length_b   1.000
_cell.length_c   1.000
_cell.angle_alpha   90.00
_cell.angle_beta   90.00
_cell.angle_gamma   90.00
#
_symmetry.space_group_name_H-M   'P 1'
#
loop_
_entity.id
_entity.type
_entity.pdbx_description
1 polymer ?
#
loop_
_entity_poly.entity_id
_entity_poly.type
_entity_poly.pdbx_seq_one_letter_code
_entity_poly.pdbx_strand_id
1 'polypeptide(L)'
;MYDLLQPHVTKVVVCDPRKNALLQTGNKSDRIDARKLAELLRAGLLSAVYHGQTGPRTLKELCRCYLTINKDLTRTMYRLKALYRSGSIPC
;
A
#
# COMPACT_ATOMS: atom_id res chain seq x y z
N MET A 1 -4.55 -13.41 3.15
CA MET A 1 -3.87 -14.40 4.02
C MET A 1 -3.29 -13.73 5.27
N TYR A 2 -2.61 -12.58 5.18
CA TYR A 2 -2.13 -11.82 6.35
C TYR A 2 -3.23 -11.56 7.39
N ASP A 3 -4.34 -10.96 6.95
CA ASP A 3 -5.47 -10.60 7.82
C ASP A 3 -6.14 -11.82 8.51
N LEU A 4 -6.03 -13.01 7.91
CA LEU A 4 -6.60 -14.25 8.46
C LEU A 4 -5.72 -14.84 9.56
N LEU A 5 -4.40 -14.63 9.50
CA LEU A 5 -3.44 -15.18 10.45
C LEU A 5 -3.18 -14.24 11.63
N GLN A 6 -3.34 -12.94 11.42
CA GLN A 6 -3.14 -11.90 12.41
C GLN A 6 -3.89 -12.13 13.75
N PRO A 7 -5.17 -12.55 13.79
CA PRO A 7 -5.87 -12.77 15.07
C PRO A 7 -5.38 -14.00 15.85
N HIS A 8 -4.64 -14.92 15.21
CA HIS A 8 -4.25 -16.21 15.80
C HIS A 8 -2.77 -16.26 16.21
N VAL A 9 -1.97 -15.24 15.89
CA VAL A 9 -0.52 -15.25 16.10
C VAL A 9 -0.05 -13.90 16.65
N THR A 10 0.87 -13.92 17.63
CA THR A 10 1.41 -12.70 18.26
C THR A 10 2.05 -11.73 17.27
N LYS A 11 2.67 -12.25 16.20
CA LYS A 11 3.31 -11.44 15.16
C LYS A 11 3.30 -12.18 13.82
N VAL A 12 2.74 -11.54 12.80
CA VAL A 12 2.84 -12.00 11.41
C VAL A 12 3.86 -11.12 10.70
N VAL A 13 4.92 -11.73 10.15
CA VAL A 13 5.91 -11.05 9.33
C VAL A 13 5.79 -11.55 7.91
N VAL A 14 5.52 -10.64 6.97
CA VAL A 14 5.54 -10.94 5.55
C VAL A 14 6.87 -10.47 4.98
N CYS A 15 7.51 -11.31 4.19
CA CYS A 15 8.84 -11.07 3.64
C CYS A 15 8.76 -10.94 2.13
N ASP A 16 9.65 -10.13 1.51
CA ASP A 16 9.84 -10.15 0.06
C ASP A 16 10.86 -11.25 -0.31
N PRO A 17 10.47 -12.29 -1.06
CA PRO A 17 11.40 -13.34 -1.49
C PRO A 17 12.55 -12.80 -2.36
N ARG A 18 12.40 -11.63 -2.98
CA ARG A 18 13.45 -10.99 -3.80
C ARG A 18 14.56 -10.39 -2.95
N LYS A 19 14.25 -9.98 -1.71
CA LYS A 19 15.21 -9.40 -0.78
C LYS A 19 15.93 -10.47 0.06
N ASN A 20 15.41 -11.69 0.08
CA ASN A 20 15.98 -12.80 0.83
C ASN A 20 16.74 -13.77 -0.12
N ALA A 21 17.92 -13.34 -0.60
CA ALA A 21 18.73 -14.12 -1.53
C ALA A 21 19.05 -15.55 -1.02
N LEU A 22 19.17 -15.73 0.30
CA LEU A 22 19.43 -17.03 0.95
C LEU A 22 18.28 -18.05 0.81
N LEU A 23 17.06 -17.60 0.51
CA LEU A 23 15.91 -18.46 0.25
C LEU A 23 15.87 -19.00 -1.20
N GLN A 24 16.65 -18.43 -2.11
CA GLN A 24 16.62 -18.83 -3.53
C GLN A 24 17.58 -19.97 -3.87
N THR A 25 18.50 -20.31 -2.96
CA THR A 25 19.56 -21.29 -3.20
C THR A 25 19.20 -22.67 -2.62
N GLY A 26 19.25 -23.70 -3.47
CA GLY A 26 19.10 -25.12 -3.11
C GLY A 26 17.70 -25.71 -3.28
N ASN A 27 17.52 -26.93 -2.80
CA ASN A 27 16.24 -27.65 -2.86
C ASN A 27 15.16 -26.96 -2.03
N LYS A 28 13.97 -26.85 -2.60
CA LYS A 28 12.79 -26.22 -2.00
C LYS A 28 11.90 -27.29 -1.38
N SER A 29 11.57 -27.13 -0.12
CA SER A 29 10.49 -27.87 0.54
C SER A 29 10.02 -27.05 1.74
N ASP A 30 8.73 -27.14 2.08
CA ASP A 30 8.14 -26.33 3.15
C ASP A 30 8.90 -26.49 4.47
N ARG A 31 9.40 -27.70 4.76
CA ARG A 31 10.19 -27.99 5.97
C ARG A 31 11.56 -27.29 5.96
N ILE A 32 12.24 -27.29 4.82
CA ILE A 32 13.54 -26.64 4.66
C ILE A 32 13.38 -25.12 4.70
N ASP A 33 12.36 -24.60 4.02
CA ASP A 33 12.09 -23.16 3.93
C ASP A 33 11.64 -22.58 5.27
N ALA A 34 10.81 -23.29 6.04
CA ALA A 34 10.44 -22.89 7.40
C ALA A 34 11.66 -22.77 8.31
N ARG A 35 12.61 -23.70 8.20
CA ARG A 35 13.83 -23.68 9.00
C ARG A 35 14.74 -22.51 8.61
N LYS A 36 14.95 -22.29 7.31
CA LYS A 36 15.71 -21.14 6.79
C LYS A 36 15.07 -19.81 7.22
N LEU A 37 13.75 -19.68 7.13
CA LEU A 37 13.02 -18.49 7.59
C LEU A 37 13.18 -18.26 9.09
N ALA A 38 13.14 -19.31 9.91
CA ALA A 38 13.37 -19.20 11.36
C ALA A 38 14.81 -18.76 11.68
N GLU A 39 15.81 -19.29 10.96
CA GLU A 39 17.20 -18.87 11.10
C GLU A 39 17.40 -17.39 10.69
N LEU A 40 16.80 -16.97 9.57
CA LEU A 40 16.84 -15.57 9.12
C LEU A 40 16.14 -14.62 10.09
N LEU A 41 14.99 -15.02 10.62
CA LEU A 41 14.26 -14.25 11.63
C LEU A 41 15.09 -14.11 12.91
N ARG A 42 15.73 -15.19 13.36
CA ARG A 42 16.60 -15.19 14.54
C ARG A 42 17.82 -14.29 14.35
N ALA A 43 18.40 -14.28 13.15
CA ALA A 43 19.54 -13.42 12.81
C ALA A 43 19.14 -11.95 12.56
N GLY A 44 17.84 -11.62 12.51
CA GLY A 44 17.37 -10.27 12.19
C GLY A 44 17.59 -9.86 10.73
N LEU A 45 17.93 -10.81 9.85
CA LEU A 45 18.27 -10.57 8.44
C LEU A 45 17.05 -10.55 7.52
N LEU A 46 15.85 -10.61 8.09
CA LEU A 46 14.62 -10.79 7.36
C LEU A 46 13.96 -9.43 7.09
N SER A 47 13.90 -9.06 5.80
CA SER A 47 13.31 -7.78 5.39
C SER A 47 11.79 -7.87 5.41
N ALA A 48 11.18 -7.29 6.45
CA ALA A 48 9.73 -7.22 6.58
C ALA A 48 9.14 -6.24 5.54
N VAL A 49 8.11 -6.69 4.82
CA VAL A 49 7.31 -5.87 3.93
C VAL A 49 6.04 -5.46 4.66
N TYR A 50 5.79 -4.15 4.71
CA TYR A 50 4.57 -3.62 5.31
C TYR A 50 3.32 -4.15 4.60
N HIS A 51 2.48 -4.83 5.36
CA HIS A 51 1.11 -5.18 4.99
C HIS A 51 0.22 -4.49 6.03
N GLY A 52 -0.38 -3.36 5.65
CA GLY A 52 -1.24 -2.61 6.55
C GLY A 52 -2.51 -3.39 6.88
N GLN A 53 -2.95 -3.29 8.14
CA GLN A 53 -4.14 -3.96 8.68
C GLN A 53 -5.44 -3.51 8.00
N THR A 54 -5.42 -2.35 7.36
CA THR A 54 -6.51 -1.82 6.57
C THR A 54 -6.09 -1.95 5.12
N GLY A 55 -6.72 -2.87 4.39
CA GLY A 55 -6.45 -3.06 2.97
C GLY A 55 -6.50 -1.71 2.21
N PRO A 56 -5.94 -1.63 0.99
CA PRO A 56 -5.77 -0.38 0.25
C PRO A 56 -7.10 0.34 -0.11
N ARG A 57 -8.24 -0.20 0.32
CA ARG A 57 -9.58 0.36 0.13
C ARG A 57 -9.67 1.78 0.71
N THR A 58 -9.25 2.02 1.95
CA THR A 58 -9.32 3.36 2.55
C THR A 58 -8.49 4.37 1.78
N LEU A 59 -7.26 4.00 1.41
CA LEU A 59 -6.40 4.82 0.56
C LEU A 59 -7.03 5.09 -0.82
N LYS A 60 -7.62 4.07 -1.45
CA LYS A 60 -8.32 4.21 -2.73
C LYS A 60 -9.50 5.18 -2.63
N GLU A 61 -10.30 5.09 -1.58
CA GLU A 61 -11.42 6.01 -1.38
C GLU A 61 -10.93 7.44 -1.13
N LEU A 62 -9.87 7.63 -0.32
CA LEU A 62 -9.27 8.96 -0.14
C LEU A 62 -8.76 9.55 -1.46
N CYS A 63 -8.05 8.76 -2.27
CA CYS A 63 -7.61 9.19 -3.59
C CYS A 63 -8.77 9.56 -4.52
N ARG A 64 -9.86 8.78 -4.50
CA ARG A 64 -11.07 9.09 -5.28
C ARG A 64 -11.72 10.39 -4.82
N CYS A 65 -11.89 10.59 -3.52
CA CYS A 65 -12.43 11.83 -2.95
C CYS A 65 -11.58 13.04 -3.36
N TYR A 66 -10.25 12.94 -3.24
CA TYR A 66 -9.33 14.00 -3.65
C TYR A 66 -9.49 14.37 -5.14
N LEU A 67 -9.55 13.38 -6.02
CA LEU A 67 -9.73 13.61 -7.46
C LEU A 67 -11.08 14.26 -7.79
N THR A 68 -12.14 13.86 -7.10
CA THR A 68 -13.47 14.46 -7.28
C THR A 68 -13.48 15.92 -6.82
N ILE A 69 -12.93 16.21 -5.63
CA ILE A 69 -12.86 17.58 -5.09
C ILE A 69 -12.08 18.50 -6.02
N ASN A 70 -10.94 18.05 -6.55
CA ASN A 70 -10.15 18.87 -7.48
C ASN A 70 -10.88 19.17 -8.80
N LYS A 71 -11.62 18.18 -9.33
CA LYS A 71 -12.46 18.40 -10.52
C LYS A 71 -13.55 19.43 -10.23
N ASP A 72 -14.18 19.34 -9.07
CA ASP A 72 -15.24 20.27 -8.68
C ASP A 72 -14.69 21.67 -8.43
N LEU A 73 -13.52 21.81 -7.78
CA LEU A 73 -12.81 23.08 -7.62
C LEU A 73 -12.49 23.73 -8.97
N THR A 74 -12.06 22.92 -9.93
CA THR A 74 -11.75 23.41 -11.27
C THR A 74 -13.02 23.88 -11.99
N ARG A 75 -14.13 23.13 -11.84
CA ARG A 75 -15.44 23.48 -12.41
C ARG A 75 -16.02 24.75 -11.78
N THR A 76 -15.90 24.94 -10.47
CA THR A 76 -16.37 26.16 -9.79
C THR A 76 -15.54 27.37 -10.21
N MET A 77 -14.22 27.21 -10.32
CA MET A 77 -13.34 28.26 -10.87
C MET A 77 -13.78 28.68 -12.27
N TYR A 78 -14.03 27.74 -13.18
CA TYR A 78 -14.47 28.07 -14.53
C TYR A 78 -15.86 28.73 -14.58
N ARG A 79 -16.80 28.32 -13.71
CA ARG A 79 -18.10 28.98 -13.59
C ARG A 79 -17.96 30.42 -13.11
N LEU A 80 -17.10 30.67 -12.12
CA LEU A 80 -16.78 32.03 -11.67
C LEU A 80 -16.16 32.86 -12.79
N LYS A 81 -15.15 32.33 -13.49
CA LYS A 81 -14.55 33.00 -14.64
C LYS A 81 -15.55 33.32 -15.75
N ALA A 82 -16.52 32.44 -15.99
CA ALA A 82 -17.58 32.70 -16.97
C ALA A 82 -18.48 33.88 -16.55
N LEU A 83 -18.83 33.98 -15.27
CA LEU A 83 -19.60 35.12 -14.74
C LEU A 83 -18.83 36.44 -14.90
N TYR A 84 -17.56 36.49 -14.51
CA TYR A 84 -16.73 37.68 -14.68
C TYR A 84 -16.61 38.10 -16.15
N ARG A 85 -16.38 37.14 -17.06
CA ARG A 85 -16.34 37.41 -18.51
C ARG A 85 -17.66 37.93 -19.06
N SER A 86 -18.79 37.43 -18.56
CA SER A 86 -20.12 37.94 -18.97
C SER A 86 -20.34 39.40 -18.55
N GLY A 87 -19.70 39.84 -17.47
CA GLY A 87 -19.68 41.24 -17.02
C GLY A 87 -18.54 42.07 -17.61
N SER A 88 -17.84 41.59 -18.64
CA SER A 88 -16.67 42.24 -19.25
C SER A 88 -15.49 42.50 -18.30
N ILE A 89 -15.41 41.75 -17.19
CA ILE A 89 -14.29 41.81 -16.25
C ILE A 89 -13.24 40.76 -16.66
N PRO A 90 -11.97 41.16 -16.92
CA PRO A 90 -10.92 40.21 -17.30
C PRO A 90 -10.49 39.32 -16.13
N CYS A 91 -10.43 38.00 -16.35
CA CYS A 91 -10.10 36.97 -15.34
C CYS A 91 -9.59 35.63 -15.93
#